data_AF-A0A931EIX4-F1
#
_entry.id   AF-A0A931EIX4-F1
#
_cell.length_a   1.000
_cell.length_b   1.000
_cell.length_c   1.000
_cell.angle_alpha   90.00
_cell.angle_beta   90.00
_cell.angle_gamma   90.00
#
_symmetry.space_group_name_H-M   'P 1'
#
loop_
_entity.id
_entity.type
_entity.pdbx_description
1 polymer ?
#
loop_
_entity_poly.entity_id
_entity_poly.type
_entity_poly.pdbx_seq_one_letter_code
_entity_poly.pdbx_strand_id
1 'polypeptide(L)' 'MGKFNFDSVTVETVTPRPVSIDRAVSARIVSAALAILLGGAILFVAGFSSNNFVHAAAHDVRHATGFPCH' A
#
# COMPACT_ATOMS: atom_id res chain seq x y z
N MET A 1 -10.81 14.31 -49.72
CA MET A 1 -10.73 13.01 -49.01
C MET A 1 -9.27 12.65 -48.77
N GLY A 2 -8.71 13.02 -47.61
CA GLY A 2 -7.39 12.55 -47.19
C GLY A 2 -7.50 11.13 -46.65
N LYS A 3 -6.75 10.20 -47.23
CA LYS A 3 -6.67 8.81 -46.75
C LYS A 3 -5.72 8.80 -45.56
N PHE A 4 -6.25 8.67 -44.34
CA PHE A 4 -5.42 8.39 -43.17
C PHE A 4 -4.89 6.96 -43.31
N ASN A 5 -3.57 6.84 -43.48
CA ASN A 5 -2.92 5.54 -43.62
C ASN A 5 -2.76 4.92 -42.22
N PHE A 6 -3.51 3.86 -41.94
CA PHE A 6 -3.52 3.20 -40.63
C PHE A 6 -2.32 2.25 -40.42
N ASP A 7 -1.44 2.14 -41.42
CA ASP A 7 -0.32 1.18 -41.46
C ASP A 7 0.80 1.47 -40.45
N SER A 8 0.76 2.60 -39.74
CA SER A 8 1.78 2.98 -38.75
C SER A 8 1.33 2.88 -37.30
N VAL A 9 0.16 2.28 -37.01
CA VAL A 9 -0.13 1.82 -35.65
C VAL A 9 0.67 0.54 -35.44
N THR A 10 1.96 0.70 -35.15
CA THR A 10 2.75 -0.36 -34.56
C THR A 10 2.13 -0.65 -33.20
N VAL A 11 1.34 -1.73 -33.12
CA VAL A 11 1.07 -2.39 -31.86
C VAL A 11 2.44 -2.84 -31.37
N GLU A 12 3.08 -2.01 -30.55
CA GLU A 12 4.23 -2.44 -29.76
C GLU A 12 3.69 -3.54 -28.87
N THR A 13 3.88 -4.79 -29.31
CA THR A 13 3.62 -5.97 -28.50
C THR A 13 4.52 -5.82 -27.29
N VAL A 14 3.98 -5.25 -26.21
CA VAL A 14 4.61 -5.25 -24.89
C VAL A 14 4.79 -6.72 -24.57
N THR A 15 5.98 -7.23 -24.86
CA THR A 15 6.36 -8.60 -24.55
C THR A 15 6.19 -8.69 -23.05
N PRO A 16 5.23 -9.48 -22.52
CA PRO A 16 5.07 -9.57 -21.09
C PRO A 16 6.39 -10.13 -20.57
N ARG A 17 7.16 -9.29 -19.85
CA ARG A 17 8.34 -9.78 -19.14
C ARG A 17 7.83 -10.96 -18.31
N PRO A 18 8.47 -12.14 -18.40
CA PRO A 18 8.05 -13.27 -17.59
C PRO A 18 8.13 -12.81 -16.13
N VAL A 19 6.98 -12.55 -15.53
CA VAL A 19 6.89 -12.26 -14.10
C VAL A 19 7.16 -13.60 -13.46
N SER A 20 8.43 -13.82 -13.11
CA SER A 20 8.84 -14.99 -12.35
C SER A 20 7.96 -15.04 -11.10
N ILE A 21 7.12 -16.08 -11.01
CA ILE A 21 6.15 -16.25 -9.94
C ILE A 21 6.86 -16.23 -8.58
N ASP A 22 8.05 -16.80 -8.49
CA ASP A 22 8.92 -16.72 -7.31
C ASP A 22 9.22 -15.29 -6.87
N ARG A 23 9.52 -14.39 -7.82
CA ARG A 23 9.79 -12.98 -7.52
C ARG A 23 8.53 -12.23 -7.11
N ALA A 24 7.39 -12.53 -7.73
CA ALA A 24 6.11 -11.95 -7.36
C ALA A 24 5.67 -12.40 -5.95
N VAL A 25 5.86 -13.68 -5.62
CA VAL A 25 5.59 -14.24 -4.28
C VAL A 25 6.56 -13.66 -3.25
N SER A 26 7.86 -13.62 -3.56
CA SER A 26 8.88 -13.03 -2.69
C SER A 26 8.59 -11.55 -2.39
N ALA A 27 8.25 -10.76 -3.41
CA ALA A 27 7.87 -9.35 -3.22
C ALA A 27 6.64 -9.19 -2.32
N ARG A 28 5.62 -10.05 -2.50
CA ARG A 28 4.42 -10.05 -1.66
C ARG A 28 4.74 -10.39 -0.20
N ILE A 29 5.55 -11.41 0.04
CA ILE A 29 5.98 -11.82 1.38
C ILE A 29 6.75 -10.69 2.06
N VAL A 30 7.68 -10.05 1.35
CA VAL A 30 8.44 -8.92 1.88
C VAL A 30 7.52 -7.75 2.23
N SER A 31 6.57 -7.40 1.35
CA SER A 31 5.60 -6.33 1.64
C SER A 31 4.68 -6.67 2.83
N ALA A 32 4.24 -7.93 2.94
CA ALA A 32 3.40 -8.39 4.04
C ALA A 32 4.16 -8.38 5.36
N ALA A 33 5.40 -8.85 5.37
CA ALA A 33 6.27 -8.81 6.54
C ALA A 33 6.51 -7.38 7.02
N LEU A 34 6.78 -6.45 6.10
CA LEU A 34 6.97 -5.04 6.44
C LEU A 34 5.68 -4.42 7.01
N ALA A 35 4.52 -4.72 6.42
CA ALA A 35 3.23 -4.25 6.92
C ALA A 35 2.93 -4.79 8.33
N ILE A 36 3.20 -6.08 8.58
CA ILE A 36 3.03 -6.69 9.91
C ILE A 36 4.00 -6.07 10.92
N LEU A 37 5.26 -5.89 10.56
CA LEU A 37 6.26 -5.28 11.44
C LEU A 37 5.89 -3.83 11.77
N LEU A 38 5.47 -3.05 10.78
CA LEU A 38 5.04 -1.67 10.98
C LEU A 38 3.79 -1.59 11.86
N GLY A 39 2.76 -2.37 11.54
CA GLY A 39 1.53 -2.43 12.35
C GLY A 39 1.79 -2.92 13.77
N GLY A 40 2.59 -3.97 13.92
CA GLY A 40 3.00 -4.51 15.21
C GLY A 40 3.81 -3.51 16.04
N ALA A 41 4.72 -2.75 15.41
CA ALA A 41 5.49 -1.71 16.08
C ALA A 41 4.59 -0.59 16.62
N ILE A 42 3.60 -0.15 15.83
CA ILE A 42 2.62 0.86 16.27
C ILE A 42 1.83 0.36 17.49
N LEU A 43 1.34 -0.89 17.44
CA LEU A 43 0.62 -1.51 18.56
C LEU A 43 1.50 -1.64 19.81
N PHE A 44 2.76 -2.04 19.64
CA PHE A 44 3.71 -2.17 20.73
C PHE A 44 4.02 -0.82 21.39
N VAL A 45 4.30 0.21 20.59
CA VAL A 45 4.54 1.58 21.10
C VAL A 45 3.31 2.12 21.82
N ALA A 46 2.11 1.99 21.24
CA ALA A 46 0.88 2.45 21.90
C ALA A 46 0.58 1.68 23.20
N GLY A 47 0.80 0.37 23.22
CA GLY A 47 0.52 -0.50 24.36
C GLY A 47 1.51 -0.40 25.52
N PHE A 48 2.79 -0.19 25.23
CA PHE A 48 3.88 -0.14 26.22
C PHE A 48 4.46 1.26 26.48
N SER A 49 3.88 2.31 25.89
CA SER A 49 4.28 3.69 26.15
C SER A 49 4.04 4.05 27.62
N SER A 50 5.11 4.41 28.34
CA SER A 50 5.01 5.05 29.66
C SER A 50 4.53 6.51 29.58
N ASN A 51 4.52 7.08 28.37
CA ASN A 51 4.06 8.43 28.11
C ASN A 51 2.55 8.45 27.94
N ASN A 52 1.85 9.05 28.91
CA ASN A 52 0.39 9.16 28.96
C ASN A 52 -0.20 9.86 27.73
N PHE A 53 0.57 10.73 27.06
CA PHE A 53 0.13 11.43 25.85
C PHE A 53 -0.09 10.46 24.68
N VAL A 54 0.87 9.56 24.42
CA VAL A 54 0.79 8.61 23.29
C VAL A 54 -0.28 7.55 23.55
N HIS A 55 -0.42 7.12 24.80
CA HIS A 55 -1.46 6.17 25.19
C HIS A 55 -2.86 6.80 25.08
N ALA A 56 -3.05 8.03 25.58
CA ALA A 56 -4.31 8.75 25.45
C ALA A 56 -4.66 9.08 23.99
N ALA A 57 -3.68 9.51 23.18
CA ALA A 57 -3.88 9.77 21.76
C ALA A 57 -4.32 8.51 20.99
N ALA A 58 -3.82 7.33 21.37
CA ALA A 58 -4.26 6.06 20.79
C ALA A 58 -5.72 5.70 21.16
N HIS A 59 -6.22 6.15 22.32
CA HIS A 59 -7.62 5.99 22.71
C HIS A 59 -8.56 7.04 22.09
N ASP A 60 -8.03 8.24 21.80
CA ASP A 60 -8.78 9.35 21.20
C ASP A 60 -9.06 9.17 19.70
N VAL A 61 -8.48 8.14 19.06
CA VAL A 61 -8.77 7.84 17.65
C VAL A 61 -10.25 7.59 17.39
N ARG A 62 -11.03 7.05 18.35
CA ARG A 62 -12.48 6.87 18.12
C ARG A 62 -13.24 8.19 17.94
N HIS A 63 -12.74 9.27 18.57
CA HIS A 63 -13.32 10.61 18.44
C HIS A 63 -12.79 11.34 17.20
N ALA A 64 -11.53 11.09 16.83
CA ALA A 64 -10.94 11.64 15.61
C ALA A 64 -11.42 10.94 14.33
N THR A 65 -11.70 9.63 14.35
CA THR A 65 -12.18 8.87 13.17
C THR A 65 -13.66 9.08 12.90
N GLY A 66 -14.41 9.58 13.88
CA GLY A 66 -15.75 10.11 13.70
C GLY A 66 -15.75 11.55 13.18
N PHE A 67 -14.77 11.92 12.33
CA PHE A 67 -14.76 13.21 11.63
C PHE A 67 -16.18 13.51 11.15
N PRO A 68 -16.76 14.68 11.50
CA PRO A 68 -18.14 14.99 11.16
C PRO A 68 -18.28 14.92 9.64
N CYS A 69 -19.02 13.93 9.16
CA CYS A 69 -19.41 13.83 7.75
C CYS A 69 -20.57 14.77 7.39
N HIS A 70 -21.00 15.57 8.35
CA HIS A 70 -21.85 16.75 8.25
C HIS A 70 -21.86 17.44 9.61
#